data_AF-A0A2W0ELT7-F1
#
_entry.id   AF-A0A2W0ELT7-F1
#
_cell.length_a   1.000
_cell.length_b   1.000
_cell.length_c   1.000
_cell.angle_alpha   90.00
_cell.angle_beta   90.00
_cell.angle_gamma   90.00
#
_symmetry.space_group_name_H-M   'P 1'
#
loop_
_entity.id
_entity.type
_entity.pdbx_description
1 polymer ?
#
loop_
_entity_poly.entity_id
_entity_poly.type
_entity_poly.pdbx_seq_one_letter_code
_entity_poly.pdbx_strand_id
1 'polypeptide(L)'
;MIAGISSRTPQQALAALLDRYAPARLLLIGASEFPALEAFKLAHPDSCVAFAAPGPLPDDLAARRFDLALVVDCLEHLPKRDGLNLLGGIRNLNASRIAVLADLPACGWQETDFFSLA
;
A
#
# COMPACT_ATOMS: atom_id res chain seq x y z
N MET A 1 21.69 -2.17 0.39
CA MET A 1 21.06 -3.50 0.50
C MET A 1 20.09 -3.60 -0.65
N ILE A 2 20.44 -4.32 -1.71
CA ILE A 2 19.59 -4.48 -2.90
C ILE A 2 18.44 -5.39 -2.47
N ALA A 3 17.19 -4.95 -2.67
CA ALA A 3 16.03 -5.79 -2.44
C ALA A 3 16.19 -7.05 -3.32
N GLY A 4 16.47 -8.19 -2.69
CA GLY A 4 16.63 -9.45 -3.42
C GLY A 4 15.34 -9.76 -4.15
N ILE A 5 15.45 -10.10 -5.43
CA ILE A 5 14.34 -10.56 -6.26
C ILE A 5 13.69 -11.73 -5.53
N SER A 6 12.52 -11.51 -4.94
CA SER A 6 11.80 -12.57 -4.24
C SER A 6 11.30 -13.56 -5.29
N SER A 7 11.52 -14.86 -5.06
CA SER A 7 10.89 -15.91 -5.88
C SER A 7 9.38 -16.02 -5.65
N ARG A 8 8.84 -15.24 -4.72
CA ARG A 8 7.41 -15.18 -4.43
C ARG A 8 6.67 -14.47 -5.54
N THR A 9 5.47 -14.95 -5.85
CA THR A 9 4.53 -14.16 -6.64
C THR A 9 4.15 -12.88 -5.86
N PRO A 10 3.72 -11.81 -6.55
CA PRO A 10 3.23 -10.59 -5.87
C PRO A 10 2.21 -10.89 -4.77
N GLN A 11 1.30 -11.83 -5.02
CA GLN A 11 0.31 -12.29 -4.06
C GLN A 11 0.93 -12.94 -2.82
N GLN A 12 1.92 -13.80 -3.00
CA GLN A 12 2.64 -14.42 -1.88
C GLN A 12 3.46 -13.39 -1.09
N ALA A 13 4.00 -12.37 -1.76
CA ALA A 13 4.69 -11.28 -1.09
C ALA A 13 3.74 -10.44 -0.23
N LEU A 14 2.54 -10.10 -0.74
CA LEU A 14 1.51 -9.39 0.03
C LEU A 14 1.02 -10.23 1.21
N ALA A 15 0.74 -11.51 1.01
CA ALA A 15 0.32 -12.42 2.09
C ALA A 15 1.39 -12.51 3.19
N ALA A 16 2.66 -12.70 2.83
CA ALA A 16 3.76 -12.75 3.79
C ALA A 16 3.96 -11.41 4.53
N LEU A 17 3.68 -10.29 3.86
CA LEU A 17 3.77 -8.97 4.47
C LEU A 17 2.65 -8.74 5.49
N LEU A 18 1.42 -9.10 5.12
CA LEU A 18 0.26 -9.02 6.01
C LEU A 18 0.44 -9.92 7.25
N ASP A 19 0.89 -11.16 7.06
CA ASP A 19 1.18 -12.10 8.15
C ASP A 19 2.31 -11.60 9.07
N ARG A 20 3.38 -11.05 8.48
CA ARG A 20 4.51 -10.51 9.24
C ARG A 20 4.13 -9.34 10.14
N TYR A 21 3.31 -8.41 9.64
CA TYR A 21 3.01 -7.17 10.36
C TYR A 21 1.72 -7.23 11.17
N ALA A 22 0.78 -8.10 10.81
CA ALA A 22 -0.52 -8.28 11.45
C ALA A 22 -1.15 -6.95 11.94
N PRO A 23 -1.31 -5.94 11.06
CA PRO A 23 -1.71 -4.60 11.48
C PRO A 23 -3.11 -4.61 12.11
N ALA A 24 -3.28 -3.87 13.21
CA ALA A 24 -4.60 -3.65 13.80
C ALA A 24 -5.42 -2.65 12.96
N ARG A 25 -4.74 -1.72 12.28
CA ARG A 25 -5.35 -0.71 11.40
C ARG A 25 -4.62 -0.71 10.06
N LEU A 26 -5.27 -1.26 9.04
CA LEU A 26 -4.77 -1.37 7.68
C LEU A 26 -5.48 -0.35 6.79
N LEU A 27 -4.71 0.46 6.06
CA LEU A 27 -5.23 1.26 4.95
C LEU A 27 -4.90 0.57 3.64
N LEU A 28 -5.89 0.21 2.84
CA LEU A 28 -5.72 -0.22 1.46
C LEU A 28 -6.06 0.94 0.51
N ILE A 29 -5.15 1.23 -0.41
CA ILE A 29 -5.38 2.11 -1.55
C ILE A 29 -5.19 1.30 -2.83
N GLY A 30 -6.25 1.19 -3.63
CA GLY A 30 -6.22 0.39 -4.85
C GLY A 30 -7.55 0.37 -5.58
N ALA A 31 -7.55 -0.05 -6.84
CA ALA A 31 -8.78 -0.16 -7.64
C ALA A 31 -9.56 -1.46 -7.37
N SER A 32 -8.95 -2.46 -6.72
CA SER A 32 -9.54 -3.78 -6.51
C SER A 32 -9.08 -4.46 -5.22
N GLU A 33 -9.90 -5.38 -4.70
CA GLU A 33 -9.49 -6.31 -3.64
C GLU A 33 -8.71 -7.49 -4.22
N PHE A 34 -7.86 -8.12 -3.39
CA PHE A 34 -7.03 -9.26 -3.79
C PHE A 34 -7.10 -10.38 -2.74
N PRO A 35 -6.91 -11.66 -3.14
CA PRO A 35 -7.20 -12.78 -2.24
C PRO A 35 -6.42 -12.81 -0.90
N ALA A 36 -5.23 -12.21 -0.83
CA ALA A 36 -4.42 -12.17 0.39
C ALA A 36 -5.03 -11.20 1.43
N LEU A 37 -5.73 -10.16 0.98
CA LEU A 37 -6.49 -9.29 1.88
C LEU A 37 -7.68 -10.02 2.48
N GLU A 38 -8.40 -10.80 1.69
CA GLU A 38 -9.55 -11.59 2.17
C GLU A 38 -9.12 -12.65 3.17
N ALA A 39 -8.02 -13.36 2.89
CA ALA A 39 -7.44 -14.31 3.83
C ALA A 39 -7.01 -13.61 5.14
N PHE A 40 -6.45 -12.41 5.05
CA PHE A 40 -6.05 -11.62 6.22
C PHE A 40 -7.26 -11.18 7.06
N LYS A 41 -8.32 -10.63 6.45
CA LYS A 41 -9.56 -10.24 7.15
C LYS A 41 -10.17 -11.43 7.89
N LEU A 42 -10.15 -12.62 7.28
CA LEU A 42 -10.67 -13.84 7.90
C LEU A 42 -9.82 -14.31 9.10
N ALA A 43 -8.49 -14.22 8.98
CA ALA A 43 -7.56 -14.61 10.04
C ALA A 43 -7.49 -13.59 11.20
N HIS A 44 -7.82 -12.32 10.93
CA HIS A 44 -7.72 -11.21 11.87
C HIS A 44 -9.02 -10.40 11.92
N PRO A 45 -10.12 -10.95 12.46
CA PRO A 45 -11.43 -10.31 12.47
C PRO A 45 -11.47 -8.98 13.24
N ASP A 46 -10.54 -8.78 14.19
CA ASP A 46 -10.41 -7.54 14.96
C ASP A 46 -9.63 -6.44 14.22
N SER A 47 -9.01 -6.76 13.07
CA SER A 47 -8.28 -5.79 12.27
C SER A 47 -9.25 -4.84 11.55
N CYS A 48 -9.02 -3.54 11.69
CA CYS A 48 -9.75 -2.51 11.01
C CYS A 48 -9.12 -2.24 9.64
N VAL A 49 -9.76 -2.72 8.57
CA VAL A 49 -9.36 -2.43 7.19
C VAL A 49 -10.18 -1.25 6.65
N ALA A 50 -9.50 -0.18 6.26
CA ALA A 50 -10.09 0.95 5.54
C ALA A 50 -9.66 0.91 4.06
N PHE A 51 -10.57 1.29 3.16
CA PHE A 51 -10.33 1.27 1.72
C PHE A 51 -10.47 2.67 1.13
N ALA A 52 -9.57 3.02 0.20
CA ALA A 52 -9.66 4.19 -0.64
C ALA A 52 -9.34 3.83 -2.10
N ALA A 53 -10.06 4.46 -3.03
CA ALA A 53 -9.73 4.36 -4.45
C ALA A 53 -8.43 5.15 -4.76
N PRO A 54 -7.76 4.88 -5.91
CA PRO A 54 -6.61 5.66 -6.34
C PRO A 54 -6.98 7.15 -6.48
N GLY A 55 -6.24 8.02 -5.78
CA GLY A 55 -6.47 9.46 -5.79
C GLY A 55 -6.22 10.09 -4.42
N PRO A 56 -6.67 11.34 -4.21
CA PRO A 56 -6.59 11.98 -2.91
C PRO A 56 -7.30 11.16 -1.84
N LEU A 57 -6.66 11.04 -0.67
CA LEU A 57 -7.24 10.29 0.44
C LEU A 57 -8.46 11.07 0.99
N PRO A 58 -9.63 10.42 1.16
CA PRO A 58 -10.79 11.04 1.78
C PRO A 58 -10.48 11.63 3.16
N ASP A 59 -11.10 12.76 3.52
CA ASP A 59 -10.78 13.52 4.75
C ASP A 59 -10.90 12.67 6.03
N ASP A 60 -11.87 11.75 6.09
CA ASP A 60 -12.08 10.86 7.21
C ASP A 60 -10.93 9.84 7.39
N LEU A 61 -10.32 9.42 6.28
CA LEU A 61 -9.14 8.55 6.27
C LEU A 61 -7.86 9.35 6.49
N ALA A 62 -7.78 10.56 5.92
CA ALA A 62 -6.67 11.49 6.09
C ALA A 62 -6.49 11.96 7.55
N ALA A 63 -7.57 11.98 8.34
CA ALA A 63 -7.52 12.29 9.77
C ALA A 63 -7.12 11.09 10.66
N ARG A 64 -6.90 9.90 10.08
CA ARG A 64 -6.63 8.66 10.83
C ARG A 64 -5.18 8.23 10.69
N ARG A 65 -4.67 7.61 11.76
CA ARG A 65 -3.42 6.84 11.76
C ARG A 65 -3.69 5.35 11.51
N PHE A 66 -2.77 4.72 10.80
CA PHE A 66 -2.74 3.33 10.38
C PHE A 66 -1.35 2.74 10.69
N ASP A 67 -1.32 1.43 10.94
CA ASP A 67 -0.08 0.72 11.23
C ASP A 67 0.67 0.39 9.94
N LEU A 68 -0.10 0.14 8.88
CA LEU A 68 0.35 -0.19 7.54
C LEU A 68 -0.60 0.42 6.52
N ALA A 69 -0.04 1.05 5.49
CA ALA A 69 -0.74 1.34 4.24
C ALA A 69 -0.23 0.42 3.13
N LEU A 70 -1.16 -0.19 2.41
CA LEU A 70 -0.92 -0.98 1.21
C LEU A 70 -1.39 -0.19 -0.01
N VAL A 71 -0.49 0.05 -0.94
CA VAL A 71 -0.78 0.70 -2.23
C VAL A 71 -0.61 -0.35 -3.31
N VAL A 72 -1.70 -0.81 -3.89
CA VAL A 72 -1.74 -1.93 -4.85
C VAL A 72 -2.70 -1.58 -5.97
N ASP A 73 -2.33 -1.82 -7.24
CA ASP A 73 -3.20 -1.51 -8.40
C ASP A 73 -3.73 -0.07 -8.30
N CYS A 74 -2.79 0.88 -8.19
CA CYS A 74 -3.08 2.26 -7.79
C CYS A 74 -2.23 3.25 -8.56
N LEU A 75 -0.91 3.09 -8.56
CA LEU A 75 0.00 4.06 -9.18
C LEU A 75 -0.09 4.04 -10.70
N GLU A 76 -0.51 2.91 -11.26
CA GLU A 76 -0.85 2.68 -12.66
C GLU A 76 -1.99 3.58 -13.15
N HIS A 77 -2.85 4.03 -12.23
CA HIS A 77 -4.07 4.81 -12.52
C HIS A 77 -3.92 6.30 -12.21
N LEU A 78 -2.74 6.75 -11.79
CA LEU A 78 -2.51 8.11 -11.32
C LEU A 78 -1.42 8.81 -12.13
N PRO A 79 -1.58 10.12 -12.45
CA PRO A 79 -0.46 10.94 -12.85
C PRO A 79 0.65 10.88 -11.80
N LYS A 80 1.92 10.82 -12.23
CA LYS A 80 3.08 10.69 -11.33
C LYS A 80 3.09 11.69 -10.17
N ARG A 81 2.73 12.94 -10.43
CA ARG A 81 2.64 14.00 -9.41
C ARG A 81 1.61 13.66 -8.33
N ASP A 82 0.46 13.13 -8.70
CA ASP A 82 -0.62 12.81 -7.78
C ASP A 82 -0.28 11.60 -6.93
N GLY A 83 0.36 10.59 -7.53
CA GLY A 83 0.88 9.46 -6.76
C GLY A 83 1.99 9.86 -5.78
N LEU A 84 2.87 10.81 -6.14
CA LEU A 84 3.87 11.35 -5.20
C LEU A 84 3.22 12.06 -4.02
N ASN A 85 2.20 12.89 -4.28
CA ASN A 85 1.46 13.58 -3.23
C ASN A 85 0.74 12.58 -2.31
N LEU A 86 0.11 11.55 -2.88
CA LEU A 86 -0.57 10.50 -2.13
C LEU A 86 0.41 9.74 -1.23
N LEU A 87 1.51 9.21 -1.78
CA LEU A 87 2.49 8.45 -1.02
C LEU A 87 3.17 9.32 0.06
N GLY A 88 3.51 10.56 -0.27
CA GLY A 88 4.08 11.51 0.69
C GLY A 88 3.11 11.85 1.82
N GLY A 89 1.84 12.09 1.50
CA GLY A 89 0.78 12.34 2.49
C GLY A 89 0.60 11.15 3.43
N ILE A 90 0.45 9.95 2.87
CA ILE A 90 0.29 8.72 3.67
C ILE A 90 1.49 8.53 4.59
N ARG A 91 2.72 8.68 4.09
CA ARG A 91 3.95 8.45 4.86
C ARG A 91 4.05 9.42 6.04
N ASN A 92 3.75 10.69 5.79
CA ASN A 92 3.99 11.74 6.76
C ASN A 92 2.88 11.82 7.82
N LEU A 93 1.64 11.48 7.46
CA LEU A 93 0.47 11.78 8.28
C LEU A 93 -0.31 10.54 8.70
N ASN A 94 -0.37 9.52 7.85
CA ASN A 94 -1.37 8.46 8.00
C ASN A 94 -0.80 7.12 8.41
N ALA A 95 0.39 6.72 7.98
CA ALA A 95 0.88 5.35 8.19
C ALA A 95 2.31 5.29 8.73
N SER A 96 2.53 4.40 9.69
CA SER A 96 3.87 4.13 10.22
C SER A 96 4.74 3.35 9.23
N ARG A 97 4.11 2.63 8.30
CA ARG A 97 4.75 1.83 7.26
C ARG A 97 3.92 1.90 5.98
N ILE A 98 4.60 1.91 4.83
CA ILE A 98 3.96 1.80 3.52
C ILE A 98 4.58 0.61 2.81
N ALA A 99 3.73 -0.22 2.19
CA ALA A 99 4.16 -1.15 1.17
C ALA A 99 3.47 -0.81 -0.14
N VAL A 100 4.25 -0.80 -1.23
CA VAL A 100 3.76 -0.50 -2.56
C VAL A 100 4.00 -1.73 -3.44
N LEU A 101 2.95 -2.17 -4.13
CA LEU A 101 3.07 -3.11 -5.23
C LEU A 101 2.75 -2.33 -6.51
N ALA A 102 3.75 -2.17 -7.37
CA ALA A 102 3.63 -1.44 -8.62
C ALA A 102 4.36 -2.17 -9.75
N ASP A 103 3.77 -2.15 -10.94
CA ASP A 103 4.45 -2.55 -12.16
C ASP A 103 5.26 -1.36 -12.71
N LEU A 104 6.54 -1.27 -12.33
CA LEU A 104 7.40 -0.13 -12.68
C LEU A 104 7.47 0.15 -14.20
N PRO A 105 7.64 -0.87 -15.07
CA PRO A 105 7.50 -0.69 -16.52
C PRO A 105 6.18 -0.06 -16.98
N ALA A 106 5.06 -0.40 -16.34
CA ALA A 106 3.73 0.04 -16.78
C ALA A 106 3.32 1.42 -16.23
N CYS A 107 3.82 1.83 -15.06
CA CYS A 107 3.36 3.05 -14.38
C CYS A 107 4.31 4.25 -14.53
N GLY A 108 5.49 4.11 -15.15
CA GLY A 108 6.45 5.20 -15.32
C GLY A 108 7.15 5.65 -14.02
N TRP A 109 7.03 4.83 -12.96
CA TRP A 109 7.77 4.99 -11.71
C TRP A 109 9.14 4.34 -11.81
N GLN A 110 10.11 4.94 -11.11
CA GLN A 110 11.45 4.43 -10.93
C GLN A 110 11.62 3.99 -9.49
N GLU A 111 12.49 3.00 -9.23
CA GLU A 111 12.81 2.60 -7.85
C GLU A 111 13.26 3.79 -6.99
N THR A 112 13.99 4.74 -7.57
CA THR A 112 14.46 5.97 -6.92
C THR A 112 13.33 6.86 -6.42
N ASP A 113 12.17 6.83 -7.07
CA ASP A 113 11.01 7.62 -6.62
C ASP A 113 10.58 7.17 -5.21
N PHE A 114 10.65 5.87 -4.90
CA PHE A 114 10.26 5.35 -3.57
C PHE A 114 11.30 5.62 -2.48
N PHE A 115 12.60 5.67 -2.85
CA PHE A 115 13.65 6.08 -1.91
C PHE A 115 13.63 7.58 -1.64
N SER A 116 13.21 8.39 -2.62
CA SER A 116 13.08 9.84 -2.49
C SER A 116 11.90 10.28 -1.63
N LEU A 117 10.99 9.35 -1.32
CA LEU A 117 9.94 9.58 -0.34
C LEU A 117 10.50 9.68 1.08
N ALA A 118 11.81 9.49 1.32
CA ALA A 118 12.50 9.46 2.62
C ALA A 118 12.78 10.84 3.25
#